data_AF-A0A6V7L936-F1
#
_entry.id   AF-A0A6V7L936-F1
#
_cell.length_a   1.000
_cell.length_b   1.000
_cell.length_c   1.000
_cell.angle_alpha   90.00
_cell.angle_beta   90.00
_cell.angle_gamma   90.00
#
_symmetry.space_group_name_H-M   'P 1'
#
loop_
_entity.id
_entity.type
_entity.pdbx_description
1 polymer ?
#
loop_
_entity_poly.entity_id
_entity_poly.type
_entity_poly.pdbx_seq_one_letter_code
_entity_poly.pdbx_strand_id
1 'polypeptide(L)'
;MAEGNGELKMEEKQSKDEMEYTERTEDFAKLIQYGLDEKVAAKLDEIYKTGKLAHVDLDERALDALREFPVDGALSVLTQFLESNLEHVSNKSAYLCGVMKTYRQKSRAGQGTTTSTTPKAPDEDKIK
;
A
#
# COMPACT_ATOMS: atom_id res chain seq x y z
N MET A 1 -35.81 54.06 -2.60
CA MET A 1 -36.07 53.26 -3.81
C MET A 1 -34.72 52.70 -4.22
N ALA A 2 -34.51 51.41 -3.95
CA ALA A 2 -34.52 50.36 -4.97
C ALA A 2 -33.17 50.37 -5.72
N GLU A 3 -32.33 49.34 -5.78
CA GLU A 3 -32.34 47.91 -5.48
C GLU A 3 -30.85 47.55 -5.16
N GLY A 4 -30.51 46.49 -4.43
CA GLY A 4 -30.41 45.13 -4.99
C GLY A 4 -29.40 45.12 -6.15
N ASN A 5 -28.40 44.26 -6.24
CA ASN A 5 -28.25 42.91 -5.73
C ASN A 5 -26.80 42.50 -6.04
N GLY A 6 -26.13 41.83 -5.11
CA GLY A 6 -24.84 41.20 -5.39
C GLY A 6 -25.06 39.94 -6.21
N GLU A 7 -24.27 39.74 -7.25
CA GLU A 7 -24.09 38.43 -7.87
C GLU A 7 -22.63 38.05 -7.82
N LEU A 8 -22.33 37.29 -6.76
CA LEU A 8 -21.20 36.39 -6.66
C LEU A 8 -21.33 35.36 -7.78
N LYS A 9 -20.52 35.49 -8.82
CA LYS A 9 -20.32 34.42 -9.80
C LYS A 9 -19.32 33.43 -9.21
N MET A 10 -19.81 32.59 -8.32
CA MET A 10 -19.11 31.41 -7.86
C MET A 10 -19.40 30.30 -8.86
N GLU A 11 -18.51 30.16 -9.86
CA GLU A 11 -18.48 28.97 -10.71
C GLU A 11 -17.53 27.96 -10.08
N GLU A 12 -18.18 26.95 -9.53
CA GLU A 12 -17.69 25.70 -8.99
C GLU A 12 -16.82 24.96 -10.02
N LYS A 13 -15.55 24.72 -9.66
CA LYS A 13 -14.85 23.50 -10.10
C LYS A 13 -14.46 22.70 -8.88
N GLN A 14 -15.46 21.98 -8.43
CA GLN A 14 -15.41 20.78 -7.61
C GLN A 14 -14.41 19.79 -8.24
N SER A 15 -13.19 19.76 -7.71
CA SER A 15 -12.32 18.57 -7.78
C SER A 15 -12.30 17.94 -6.40
N LYS A 16 -13.40 17.26 -6.10
CA LYS A 16 -13.45 15.95 -5.44
C LYS A 16 -12.37 15.67 -4.38
N ASP A 17 -12.28 16.53 -3.37
CA ASP A 17 -12.04 16.08 -2.00
C ASP A 17 -13.40 15.62 -1.47
N GLU A 18 -13.98 14.61 -2.12
CA GLU A 18 -14.97 13.79 -1.44
C GLU A 18 -14.16 13.06 -0.39
N MET A 19 -14.11 13.68 0.79
CA MET A 19 -14.02 13.01 2.07
C MET A 19 -15.04 11.87 2.03
N GLU A 20 -14.60 10.77 1.44
CA GLU A 20 -15.35 9.55 1.28
C GLU A 20 -15.53 9.06 2.72
N TYR A 21 -16.66 9.45 3.30
CA TYR A 21 -17.39 8.64 4.28
C TYR A 21 -17.75 7.33 3.57
N THR A 22 -16.73 6.57 3.16
CA THR A 22 -16.89 5.15 3.02
C THR A 22 -17.27 4.68 4.40
N GLU A 23 -18.31 3.87 4.46
CA GLU A 23 -18.59 3.02 5.58
C GLU A 23 -17.29 2.28 5.90
N ARG A 24 -16.49 2.82 6.82
CA ARG A 24 -15.22 2.24 7.21
C ARG A 24 -15.60 0.92 7.84
N THR A 25 -15.08 -0.17 7.28
CA THR A 25 -15.47 -1.50 7.74
C THR A 25 -15.09 -1.65 9.22
N GLU A 26 -15.72 -2.58 9.92
CA GLU A 26 -15.34 -2.90 11.30
C GLU A 26 -13.83 -3.27 11.40
N ASP A 27 -13.26 -3.74 10.30
CA ASP A 27 -11.85 -4.08 10.21
C ASP A 27 -10.95 -2.83 10.16
N PHE A 28 -11.40 -1.71 9.59
CA PHE A 28 -10.67 -0.45 9.64
C PHE A 28 -10.37 -0.02 11.10
N ALA A 29 -11.39 -0.08 11.98
CA ALA A 29 -11.22 0.26 13.39
C ALA A 29 -10.24 -0.69 14.10
N LYS A 30 -10.18 -1.96 13.70
CA LYS A 30 -9.20 -2.93 14.22
C LYS A 30 -7.78 -2.59 13.75
N LEU A 31 -7.60 -2.17 12.49
CA LEU A 31 -6.29 -1.77 11.95
C LEU A 31 -5.72 -0.56 12.70
N ILE A 32 -6.55 0.44 13.00
CA ILE A 32 -6.13 1.61 13.78
C ILE A 32 -5.80 1.22 15.23
N GLN A 33 -6.62 0.38 15.86
CA GLN A 33 -6.33 -0.13 17.21
C GLN A 33 -5.04 -0.96 17.28
N TYR A 34 -4.70 -1.66 16.19
CA TYR A 34 -3.44 -2.38 16.06
C TYR A 34 -2.23 -1.43 15.97
N GLY A 35 -2.46 -0.15 15.71
CA GLY A 35 -1.43 0.89 15.61
C GLY A 35 -0.90 1.10 14.19
N LEU A 36 -1.67 0.74 13.16
CA LEU A 36 -1.36 1.16 11.78
C LEU A 36 -1.74 2.63 11.58
N ASP A 37 -1.00 3.31 10.71
CA ASP A 37 -1.30 4.68 10.31
C ASP A 37 -2.63 4.75 9.55
N GLU A 38 -3.38 5.85 9.70
CA GLU A 38 -4.69 6.03 9.06
C GLU A 38 -4.63 5.86 7.55
N LYS A 39 -3.58 6.37 6.89
CA LYS A 39 -3.45 6.27 5.44
C LYS A 39 -3.23 4.82 4.99
N VAL A 40 -2.42 4.08 5.75
CA VAL A 40 -2.12 2.67 5.47
C VAL A 40 -3.36 1.82 5.74
N ALA A 41 -4.04 2.05 6.86
CA ALA A 41 -5.27 1.35 7.22
C ALA A 41 -6.38 1.62 6.20
N ALA A 42 -6.53 2.85 5.72
CA ALA A 42 -7.51 3.20 4.70
C ALA A 42 -7.21 2.46 3.39
N LYS A 43 -5.93 2.42 2.99
CA LYS A 43 -5.54 1.70 1.77
C LYS A 43 -5.76 0.20 1.88
N LEU A 44 -5.51 -0.38 3.05
CA LEU A 44 -5.75 -1.80 3.31
C LEU A 44 -7.25 -2.12 3.33
N ASP A 45 -8.07 -1.24 3.90
CA ASP A 45 -9.54 -1.35 3.91
C ASP A 45 -10.13 -1.32 2.50
N GLU A 46 -9.60 -0.48 1.60
CA GLU A 46 -9.98 -0.52 0.17
C GLU A 46 -9.75 -1.90 -0.45
N ILE A 47 -8.61 -2.55 -0.13
CA ILE A 47 -8.29 -3.89 -0.64
C ILE A 47 -9.30 -4.91 -0.10
N TYR A 48 -9.70 -4.80 1.17
CA TYR A 48 -10.75 -5.65 1.73
C TYR A 48 -12.09 -5.47 1.01
N LYS A 49 -12.48 -4.23 0.70
CA LYS A 49 -13.70 -3.94 -0.08
C LYS A 49 -13.68 -4.54 -1.48
N THR A 50 -12.51 -4.72 -2.09
CA THR A 50 -12.41 -5.41 -3.39
C THR A 50 -12.65 -6.92 -3.29
N GLY A 51 -12.68 -7.50 -2.09
CA GLY A 51 -12.80 -8.95 -1.87
C GLY A 51 -11.55 -9.75 -2.23
N LYS A 52 -10.45 -9.08 -2.61
CA LYS A 52 -9.16 -9.72 -2.94
C LYS A 52 -8.40 -10.24 -1.72
N LEU A 53 -8.69 -9.67 -0.56
CA LEU A 53 -8.06 -9.98 0.72
C LEU A 53 -9.12 -9.85 1.82
N ALA A 54 -9.04 -10.66 2.86
CA ALA A 54 -9.81 -10.45 4.09
C ALA A 54 -8.88 -10.21 5.28
N HIS A 55 -9.40 -9.61 6.35
CA HIS A 55 -8.65 -9.42 7.58
C HIS A 55 -8.13 -10.75 8.17
N VAL A 56 -8.90 -11.83 8.03
CA VAL A 56 -8.52 -13.19 8.48
C VAL A 56 -7.39 -13.82 7.67
N ASP A 57 -7.15 -13.35 6.45
CA ASP A 57 -6.05 -13.82 5.60
C ASP A 57 -4.70 -13.15 5.96
N LEU A 58 -4.71 -12.15 6.84
CA LEU A 58 -3.51 -11.51 7.37
C LEU A 58 -3.18 -12.01 8.76
N ASP A 59 -2.05 -12.69 8.87
CA ASP A 59 -1.46 -13.02 10.16
C ASP A 59 -1.00 -11.77 10.92
N GLU A 60 -1.01 -11.86 12.25
CA GLU A 60 -0.47 -10.86 13.17
C GLU A 60 0.95 -10.40 12.80
N ARG A 61 1.77 -11.30 12.26
CA ARG A 61 3.15 -11.00 11.83
C ARG A 61 3.19 -10.07 10.61
N ALA A 62 2.23 -10.21 9.68
CA ALA A 62 2.13 -9.34 8.51
C ALA A 62 1.62 -7.94 8.93
N LEU A 63 0.69 -7.88 9.89
CA LEU A 63 0.20 -6.63 10.46
C LEU A 63 1.30 -5.90 11.26
N ASP A 64 2.10 -6.62 12.03
CA ASP A 64 3.23 -6.05 12.76
C ASP A 64 4.30 -5.51 11.79
N ALA A 65 4.58 -6.24 10.72
CA ALA A 65 5.43 -5.74 9.64
C ALA A 65 4.85 -4.47 8.98
N LEU A 66 3.54 -4.38 8.72
CA LEU A 66 2.93 -3.13 8.21
C LEU A 66 3.12 -1.96 9.18
N ARG A 67 3.02 -2.22 10.48
CA ARG A 67 3.21 -1.20 11.52
C ARG A 67 4.65 -0.70 11.58
N GLU A 68 5.63 -1.57 11.39
CA GLU A 68 7.05 -1.17 11.35
C GLU A 68 7.45 -0.44 10.05
N PHE A 69 6.62 -0.51 9.01
CA PHE A 69 6.93 0.13 7.73
C PHE A 69 6.66 1.63 7.76
N PRO A 70 7.46 2.43 7.04
CA PRO A 70 7.10 3.81 6.79
C PRO A 70 5.81 3.86 5.96
N VAL A 71 4.96 4.87 6.22
CA VAL A 71 3.67 5.06 5.56
C VAL A 71 3.78 4.97 4.04
N ASP A 72 4.71 5.69 3.42
CA ASP A 72 4.97 5.62 1.97
C ASP A 72 5.33 4.22 1.47
N GLY A 73 6.09 3.47 2.27
CA GLY A 73 6.49 2.11 1.94
C GLY A 73 5.33 1.14 2.04
N ALA A 74 4.53 1.23 3.10
CA ALA A 74 3.34 0.43 3.27
C ALA A 74 2.34 0.70 2.14
N LEU A 75 2.09 1.97 1.78
CA LEU A 75 1.23 2.34 0.66
C LEU A 75 1.73 1.76 -0.68
N SER A 76 3.05 1.79 -0.93
CA SER A 76 3.64 1.21 -2.14
C SER A 76 3.50 -0.32 -2.20
N VAL A 77 3.65 -1.00 -1.05
CA VAL A 77 3.47 -2.45 -0.93
C VAL A 77 2.00 -2.82 -1.14
N LEU A 78 1.08 -2.11 -0.50
CA LEU A 78 -0.37 -2.34 -0.61
C LEU A 78 -0.89 -2.07 -2.02
N THR A 79 -0.36 -1.03 -2.69
CA THR A 79 -0.70 -0.73 -4.08
C THR A 79 -0.24 -1.85 -5.01
N GLN A 80 1.01 -2.30 -4.88
CA GLN A 80 1.51 -3.47 -5.64
C GLN A 80 0.69 -4.73 -5.36
N PHE A 81 0.28 -4.95 -4.10
CA PHE A 81 -0.56 -6.08 -3.73
C PHE A 81 -1.95 -6.01 -4.40
N LEU A 82 -2.55 -4.82 -4.48
CA LEU A 82 -3.84 -4.58 -5.13
C LEU A 82 -3.78 -4.78 -6.66
N GLU A 83 -2.70 -4.32 -7.30
CA GLU A 83 -2.46 -4.48 -8.73
C GLU A 83 -2.04 -5.91 -9.10
N SER A 84 -1.50 -6.67 -8.13
CA SER A 84 -1.14 -8.07 -8.32
C SER A 84 -2.36 -8.96 -8.55
N ASN A 85 -2.16 -9.99 -9.38
CA ASN A 85 -3.15 -11.04 -9.51
C ASN A 85 -3.00 -12.07 -8.38
N LEU A 86 -4.01 -12.16 -7.52
CA LEU A 86 -4.02 -13.05 -6.35
C LEU A 86 -4.74 -14.39 -6.58
N GLU A 87 -5.19 -14.70 -7.81
CA GLU A 87 -5.92 -15.93 -8.15
C GLU A 87 -5.15 -17.21 -7.77
N HIS A 88 -3.83 -17.22 -7.97
CA HIS A 88 -2.97 -18.37 -7.67
C HIS A 88 -2.34 -18.31 -6.27
N VAL A 89 -2.65 -17.27 -5.49
CA VAL A 89 -2.03 -17.03 -4.20
C VAL A 89 -2.84 -17.78 -3.13
N SER A 90 -2.38 -18.96 -2.73
CA SER A 90 -3.02 -19.77 -1.69
C SER A 90 -2.91 -19.17 -0.28
N ASN A 91 -1.88 -18.35 -0.04
CA ASN A 91 -1.68 -17.69 1.24
C ASN A 91 -1.37 -16.20 1.01
N LYS A 92 -2.34 -15.34 1.35
CA LYS A 92 -2.22 -13.90 1.13
C LYS A 92 -1.24 -13.24 2.10
N SER A 93 -1.18 -13.67 3.38
CA SER A 93 -0.21 -13.14 4.35
C SER A 93 1.23 -13.39 3.92
N ALA A 94 1.52 -14.58 3.40
CA ALA A 94 2.85 -14.93 2.88
C ALA A 94 3.23 -14.10 1.64
N TYR A 95 2.27 -13.88 0.73
CA TYR A 95 2.50 -13.04 -0.45
C TYR A 95 2.78 -11.59 -0.05
N LEU A 96 1.95 -11.01 0.82
CA LEU A 96 2.14 -9.65 1.32
C LEU A 96 3.50 -9.50 2.03
N CYS A 97 3.88 -10.45 2.89
CA CYS A 97 5.20 -10.52 3.51
C CYS A 97 6.34 -10.57 2.47
N GLY A 98 6.15 -11.30 1.37
CA GLY A 98 7.09 -11.38 0.26
C GLY A 98 7.28 -10.03 -0.46
N VAL A 99 6.19 -9.32 -0.73
CA VAL A 99 6.21 -7.98 -1.32
C VAL A 99 6.91 -6.99 -0.37
N MET A 100 6.57 -7.01 0.92
CA MET A 100 7.25 -6.23 1.95
C MET A 100 8.75 -6.51 2.01
N LYS A 101 9.13 -7.79 2.02
CA LYS A 101 10.54 -8.20 2.08
C LYS A 101 11.30 -7.63 0.88
N THR A 102 10.75 -7.79 -0.32
CA THR A 102 11.37 -7.29 -1.55
C THR A 102 11.47 -5.76 -1.55
N TYR A 103 10.42 -5.07 -1.07
CA TYR A 103 10.44 -3.62 -0.91
C TYR A 103 11.54 -3.16 0.04
N ARG A 104 11.67 -3.75 1.25
CA ARG A 104 12.76 -3.41 2.20
C ARG A 104 14.13 -3.71 1.61
N GLN A 105 14.27 -4.83 0.92
CA GLN A 105 15.54 -5.19 0.26
C GLN A 105 15.90 -4.14 -0.80
N LYS A 106 14.95 -3.69 -1.62
CA LYS A 106 15.19 -2.69 -2.66
C LYS A 106 15.44 -1.29 -2.09
N SER A 107 14.69 -0.89 -1.05
CA SER A 107 14.88 0.40 -0.35
C SER A 107 16.21 0.46 0.40
N ARG A 108 16.71 -0.67 0.92
CA ARG A 108 18.03 -0.75 1.56
C ARG A 108 19.16 -0.93 0.54
N ALA A 109 18.93 -1.62 -0.57
CA ALA A 109 19.90 -1.87 -1.63
C ALA A 109 20.21 -0.65 -2.52
N GLY A 110 19.61 0.52 -2.24
CA GLY A 110 20.19 1.82 -2.64
C GLY A 110 21.62 2.04 -2.10
N GLN A 111 22.07 1.18 -1.18
CA GLN A 111 23.47 1.01 -0.79
C GLN A 111 23.80 -0.49 -0.64
N GLY A 112 24.02 -1.18 -1.76
CA GLY A 112 24.80 -2.42 -1.80
C GLY A 112 24.03 -3.75 -1.82
N THR A 113 24.31 -4.51 -2.88
CA THR A 113 24.61 -5.96 -2.84
C THR A 113 23.44 -6.95 -2.76
N THR A 114 23.02 -7.39 -3.96
CA THR A 114 22.73 -8.77 -4.40
C THR A 114 22.21 -9.79 -3.37
N THR A 115 20.97 -10.23 -3.54
CA THR A 115 20.58 -11.63 -3.24
C THR A 115 19.54 -12.12 -4.27
N SER A 116 19.90 -12.02 -5.55
CA SER A 116 19.48 -13.02 -6.52
C SER A 116 20.47 -14.18 -6.39
N THR A 117 19.94 -15.35 -6.06
CA THR A 117 20.62 -16.63 -6.14
C THR A 117 21.21 -16.87 -7.54
N THR A 118 22.48 -16.49 -7.76
CA THR A 118 23.31 -17.04 -8.85
C THR A 118 24.77 -17.14 -8.38
N PRO A 119 25.39 -18.33 -8.39
CA PRO A 119 26.81 -18.46 -8.14
C PRO A 119 27.59 -17.84 -9.32
N LYS A 120 28.27 -16.72 -9.02
CA LYS A 120 29.57 -16.28 -9.51
C LYS A 120 30.14 -17.09 -10.71
N ALA A 121 30.21 -16.49 -11.89
CA ALA A 121 31.18 -16.82 -12.93
C ALA A 121 32.01 -15.56 -13.26
N PRO A 122 33.35 -15.67 -13.38
CA PRO A 122 34.27 -14.54 -13.35
C PRO A 122 34.40 -13.80 -14.69
N ASP A 123 34.80 -12.55 -14.54
CA ASP A 123 35.26 -11.58 -15.53
C ASP A 123 36.26 -12.18 -16.54
N GLU A 124 36.02 -11.96 -17.84
CA GLU A 124 37.01 -12.19 -18.91
C GLU A 124 37.14 -10.92 -19.77
N ASP A 125 37.53 -9.80 -19.16
CA ASP A 125 38.27 -8.75 -19.87
C ASP A 125 39.71 -9.23 -20.11
N LYS A 126 39.92 -9.94 -21.24
CA LYS A 126 41.17 -10.10 -22.03
C LYS A 126 41.15 -11.38 -22.85
N ILE A 127 40.62 -11.34 -24.06
CA ILE A 127 41.05 -12.25 -25.12
C ILE A 127 41.46 -11.41 -26.35
N LYS A 128 42.80 -11.33 -26.49
CA LYS A 128 43.68 -10.97 -27.62
C LYS A 128 43.10 -10.35 -28.88
#